data_AF-M9RBR9-F1
#
_entry.id   AF-M9RBR9-F1
#
_cell.length_a   1.000
_cell.length_b   1.000
_cell.length_c   1.000
_cell.angle_alpha   90.00
_cell.angle_beta   90.00
_cell.angle_gamma   90.00
#
_symmetry.space_group_name_H-M   'P 1'
#
loop_
_entity.id
_entity.type
_entity.pdbx_description
1 polymer ?
#
loop_
_entity_poly.entity_id
_entity_poly.type
_entity_poly.pdbx_seq_one_letter_code
_entity_poly.pdbx_strand_id
1 'polypeptide(L)' 'MNKIAAELQFSGEAVFSTTVIQGKPCLRAALVNHRTTSDNIRQSIIAVEDSVRRHKKEL' A
#
# COMPACT_ATOMS: atom_id res chain seq x y z
N MET A 1 -6.69 2.95 8.82
CA MET A 1 -6.13 2.94 7.45
C MET A 1 -4.83 3.74 7.30
N ASN A 2 -4.64 4.81 8.09
CA ASN A 2 -3.46 5.67 7.97
C ASN A 2 -2.13 4.96 8.28
N LYS A 3 -2.13 3.97 9.17
CA LYS A 3 -0.91 3.26 9.60
C LYS A 3 -0.24 2.47 8.46
N ILE A 4 -1.01 1.72 7.68
CA ILE A 4 -0.49 0.91 6.56
C ILE A 4 0.13 1.80 5.48
N ALA A 5 -0.59 2.86 5.06
CA ALA A 5 -0.08 3.78 4.05
C ALA A 5 1.20 4.50 4.52
N ALA A 6 1.21 4.95 5.78
CA ALA A 6 2.36 5.61 6.38
C ALA A 6 3.57 4.66 6.50
N GLU A 7 3.37 3.44 7.01
CA GLU A 7 4.43 2.44 7.14
C GLU A 7 5.11 2.18 5.80
N LEU A 8 4.34 1.86 4.76
CA LEU A 8 4.88 1.54 3.44
C LEU A 8 5.64 2.72 2.82
N GLN A 9 5.15 3.93 3.05
CA GLN A 9 5.82 5.14 2.57
C GLN A 9 7.13 5.41 3.32
N PHE A 10 7.18 5.19 4.64
CA PHE A 10 8.40 5.37 5.44
C PHE A 10 9.41 4.24 5.22
N SER A 11 8.95 3.02 4.94
CA SER A 11 9.83 1.89 4.62
C SER A 11 10.42 1.98 3.21
N GLY A 12 9.76 2.71 2.31
CA GLY A 12 10.17 2.84 0.91
C GLY A 12 9.82 1.64 0.04
N GLU A 13 9.09 0.65 0.58
CA GLU A 13 8.66 -0.55 -0.16
C GLU A 13 7.62 -0.20 -1.22
N ALA A 14 6.69 0.71 -0.91
CA ALA A 14 5.67 1.20 -1.84
C ALA A 14 5.04 2.51 -1.35
N VAL A 15 4.62 3.37 -2.28
CA VAL A 15 3.90 4.61 -1.95
C VAL A 15 2.48 4.56 -2.52
N PHE A 16 1.50 4.62 -1.63
CA PHE A 16 0.08 4.67 -1.98
C PHE A 16 -0.54 5.98 -1.49
N SER A 17 -1.38 6.58 -2.33
CA SER A 17 -2.31 7.60 -1.84
C SER A 17 -3.49 6.96 -1.14
N THR A 18 -4.19 7.70 -0.29
CA THR A 18 -5.46 7.25 0.30
C THR A 18 -6.63 7.95 -0.38
N THR A 19 -7.78 7.29 -0.40
CA THR A 19 -9.04 7.87 -0.88
C THR A 19 -10.21 7.24 -0.12
N VAL A 20 -11.43 7.71 -0.37
CA VAL A 20 -12.65 7.14 0.20
C VAL A 20 -13.58 6.74 -0.92
N ILE A 21 -13.96 5.47 -0.96
CA ILE A 21 -14.90 4.92 -1.94
C ILE A 21 -16.10 4.39 -1.16
N GLN A 22 -17.29 4.92 -1.43
CA GLN A 22 -18.54 4.53 -0.74
C GLN A 22 -18.41 4.57 0.79
N GLY A 23 -17.79 5.63 1.33
CA GLY A 23 -17.56 5.81 2.76
C GLY A 23 -16.49 4.90 3.37
N LYS A 24 -15.88 4.00 2.58
CA LYS A 24 -14.79 3.13 3.04
C LYS A 24 -13.44 3.75 2.69
N PRO A 25 -12.51 3.88 3.64
CA PRO A 25 -11.17 4.32 3.32
C PRO A 25 -10.49 3.24 2.48
N CYS A 26 -9.80 3.66 1.41
CA CYS A 26 -9.13 2.81 0.44
C CYS A 26 -7.67 3.26 0.20
N LEU A 27 -6.79 2.30 -0.10
CA LEU A 27 -5.48 2.58 -0.70
C LEU A 27 -5.69 2.72 -2.20
N ARG A 28 -5.01 3.69 -2.82
CA ARG A 28 -5.07 3.94 -4.25
C ARG A 28 -3.66 3.95 -4.83
N ALA A 29 -3.42 3.05 -5.77
CA ALA A 29 -2.22 3.00 -6.59
C ALA A 29 -2.40 3.83 -7.87
N ALA A 30 -1.50 4.77 -8.12
CA ALA A 30 -1.43 5.52 -9.38
C ALA A 30 -0.11 5.17 -10.08
N LEU A 31 -0.14 4.16 -10.95
CA LEU A 31 1.04 3.56 -11.57
C LEU A 31 1.27 4.15 -12.97
N VAL A 32 2.08 5.22 -13.04
CA VAL A 32 2.34 5.96 -14.30
C VAL A 32 3.83 6.05 -14.65
N ASN A 33 4.72 5.50 -13.82
CA ASN A 33 6.15 5.55 -14.09
C ASN A 33 6.53 4.52 -15.15
N HIS A 34 7.16 4.96 -16.24
CA HIS A 34 7.60 4.12 -17.36
C HIS A 34 8.59 3.01 -16.95
N ARG A 35 9.23 3.12 -15.79
CA ARG A 35 10.13 2.07 -15.25
C ARG A 35 9.40 1.03 -14.40
N THR A 36 8.13 1.22 -14.09
CA THR A 36 7.34 0.26 -13.30
C THR A 36 7.12 -1.00 -14.12
N THR A 37 7.57 -2.13 -13.59
CA THR A 37 7.37 -3.46 -14.17
C THR A 37 6.24 -4.21 -13.49
N SER A 38 5.78 -5.31 -14.08
CA SER A 38 4.81 -6.20 -13.43
C SER A 38 5.33 -6.80 -12.12
N ASP A 39 6.65 -6.95 -11.98
CA ASP A 39 7.24 -7.41 -10.72
C ASP A 39 7.08 -6.37 -9.62
N ASN A 40 7.33 -5.09 -9.91
CA ASN A 40 7.11 -4.01 -8.93
C ASN A 40 5.65 -3.96 -8.45
N ILE A 41 4.68 -4.22 -9.35
CA ILE A 41 3.27 -4.28 -8.96
C ILE A 41 3.04 -5.42 -7.96
N ARG A 42 3.54 -6.62 -8.24
CA ARG A 42 3.42 -7.77 -7.33
C ARG A 42 4.09 -7.50 -5.99
N GLN A 43 5.31 -6.96 -5.98
CA GLN A 43 6.01 -6.60 -4.75
C GLN A 43 5.22 -5.57 -3.92
N SER A 44 4.61 -4.58 -4.57
CA SER A 44 3.79 -3.58 -3.87
C SER A 44 2.53 -4.18 -3.21
N ILE A 45 1.92 -5.21 -3.82
CA ILE A 45 0.78 -5.93 -3.25
C ILE A 45 1.24 -6.78 -2.07
N ILE A 46 2.34 -7.51 -2.21
CA ILE A 46 2.94 -8.32 -1.13
C ILE A 46 3.23 -7.43 0.08
N ALA A 47 3.83 -6.25 -0.12
CA ALA A 47 4.13 -5.31 0.95
C ALA A 47 2.86 -4.86 1.70
N VAL A 48 1.75 -4.60 0.98
CA VAL A 48 0.45 -4.29 1.60
C VAL A 48 -0.06 -5.46 2.44
N GLU A 49 -0.03 -6.68 1.90
CA GLU A 49 -0.49 -7.86 2.64
C GLU A 49 0.34 -8.12 3.90
N ASP A 50 1.66 -7.93 3.82
CA ASP A 50 2.57 -8.04 4.94
C ASP A 50 2.30 -6.98 6.01
N SER A 51 2.12 -5.73 5.61
CA SER A 51 1.73 -4.65 6.52
C SER A 51 0.39 -4.93 7.21
N VAL A 52 -0.60 -5.46 6.48
CA VAL A 52 -1.88 -5.90 7.04
C VAL A 52 -1.67 -7.02 8.08
N ARG A 53 -0.84 -8.03 7.77
CA ARG A 53 -0.52 -9.12 8.70
C ARG A 53 0.12 -8.61 9.98
N ARG A 54 1.07 -7.67 9.89
CA ARG A 54 1.73 -7.05 11.05
C ARG A 54 0.72 -6.34 11.94
N HIS A 55 -0.07 -5.45 11.37
CA HIS A 55 -1.05 -4.65 12.11
C HIS A 55 -2.26 -5.45 12.63
N LYS A 56 -2.58 -6.59 12.02
CA LYS A 56 -3.64 -7.48 12.54
C LYS A 56 -3.20 -8.25 13.79
N LYS A 57 -1.90 -8.49 13.97
CA LYS A 57 -1.34 -9.15 15.17
C LYS A 57 -1.23 -8.21 16.39
N GLU A 58 -1.36 -6.90 16.18
CA GLU A 58 -1.32 -5.88 17.24
C GLU A 58 -2.69 -5.61 17.88
N LEU A 59 -3.75 -6.31 17.43
CA LEU A 59 -5.11 -6.28 17.95
C LEU A 59 -5.44 -7.60 18.66
#